data_AF-A0A9P1GEY8-F1
#
_entry.id   AF-A0A9P1GEY8-F1
#
_cell.length_a   1.000
_cell.length_b   1.000
_cell.length_c   1.000
_cell.angle_alpha   90.00
_cell.angle_beta   90.00
_cell.angle_gamma   90.00
#
_symmetry.space_group_name_H-M   'P 1'
#
loop_
_entity.id
_entity.type
_entity.pdbx_description
1 polymer ?
#
loop_
_entity_poly.entity_id
_entity_poly.type
_entity_poly.pdbx_seq_one_letter_code
_entity_poly.pdbx_strand_id
1 'polypeptide(L)'
;MGNCHWQNCQRWTRPIMQPAQRACHWLVVSSQVPHEFPELPHLLQSSMNVASHLSRSESELQLLRKIWAAVVAQMGQGKTVITWNDVKTAVLISKPTLAMTCPMMFGFVLKFSGGVSGHLMDETESFIRAHGHARRSLGPDVFAALSQDLKGTEQYAKYRHCVLRALYMVPDKVLGIGDVRKALAGNMIPGMKDAEAAMALAEQLCTTHQLGDSDKLHAIGLMSVNLVLATIKKVHKDLPKLQSVSDAGRMFIEHLRVLAKNPNIASPWVASR
;
A
#
# COMPACT_ATOMS: atom_id res chain seq x y z
N MET A 1 -52.38 -0.80 27.90
CA MET A 1 -52.28 0.41 27.07
C MET A 1 -52.04 1.58 28.01
N GLY A 2 -50.80 2.04 28.13
CA GLY A 2 -50.44 3.19 28.97
C GLY A 2 -49.58 4.14 28.15
N ASN A 3 -50.18 5.25 27.72
CA ASN A 3 -49.53 6.31 26.96
C ASN A 3 -48.46 6.98 27.83
N CYS A 4 -47.20 6.95 27.40
CA CYS A 4 -46.15 7.78 27.99
C CYS A 4 -45.79 8.91 27.02
N HIS A 5 -46.30 10.10 27.31
CA HIS A 5 -45.97 11.34 26.63
C HIS A 5 -44.53 11.75 26.93
N TRP A 6 -43.66 11.76 25.91
CA TRP A 6 -42.35 12.39 25.99
C TRP A 6 -42.50 13.91 25.87
N GLN A 7 -42.63 14.60 27.00
CA GLN A 7 -42.47 16.05 27.08
C GLN A 7 -41.33 16.41 28.03
N ASN A 8 -40.42 17.23 27.49
CA ASN A 8 -39.46 18.10 28.20
C ASN A 8 -38.44 17.45 29.14
N CYS A 9 -37.19 17.42 28.68
CA CYS A 9 -36.08 17.79 29.55
C CYS A 9 -34.92 18.39 28.75
N GLN A 10 -34.99 19.72 28.55
CA GLN A 10 -33.80 20.52 28.26
C GLN A 10 -33.08 20.83 29.57
N ARG A 11 -31.86 20.31 29.74
CA ARG A 11 -30.85 20.95 30.59
C ARG A 11 -29.46 20.67 30.04
N TRP A 12 -28.99 21.64 29.25
CA TRP A 12 -27.62 21.72 28.76
C TRP A 12 -26.74 22.43 29.79
N THR A 13 -25.68 21.80 30.27
CA THR A 13 -24.51 22.51 30.81
C THR A 13 -23.23 21.71 30.54
N ARG A 14 -22.53 22.03 29.43
CA ARG A 14 -21.06 22.19 29.33
C ARG A 14 -20.63 22.64 27.90
N PRO A 15 -19.65 23.57 27.75
CA PRO A 15 -19.40 24.33 26.52
C PRO A 15 -18.33 23.72 25.59
N ILE A 16 -18.49 22.47 25.14
CA ILE A 16 -17.48 21.83 24.23
C ILE A 16 -18.05 21.45 22.84
N MET A 17 -19.36 21.56 22.60
CA MET A 17 -20.01 20.90 21.46
C MET A 17 -20.43 21.78 20.27
N GLN A 18 -19.98 23.03 20.14
CA GLN A 18 -20.50 23.90 19.06
C GLN A 18 -19.97 23.61 17.64
N PRO A 19 -18.73 23.12 17.38
CA PRO A 19 -18.30 22.87 16.00
C PRO A 19 -18.78 21.52 15.41
N ALA A 20 -19.16 20.54 16.24
CA ALA A 20 -19.37 19.15 15.81
C ALA A 20 -20.81 18.82 15.35
N GLN A 21 -21.75 19.76 15.47
CA GLN A 21 -23.19 19.48 15.28
C GLN A 21 -23.63 19.23 13.83
N ARG A 22 -22.79 19.52 12.82
CA ARG A 22 -23.19 19.36 11.42
C ARG A 22 -22.82 18.01 10.80
N ALA A 23 -22.14 17.11 11.51
CA ALA A 23 -21.66 15.85 10.92
C ALA A 23 -21.77 14.61 11.84
N CYS A 24 -22.35 14.72 13.03
CA CYS A 24 -22.50 13.59 13.95
C CYS A 24 -23.93 13.50 14.49
N HIS A 25 -24.60 12.40 14.19
CA HIS A 25 -25.87 12.04 14.81
C HIS A 25 -25.61 11.49 16.21
N TRP A 26 -26.16 12.15 17.22
CA TRP A 26 -26.04 11.72 18.62
C TRP A 26 -27.34 11.06 19.06
N LEU A 27 -27.24 9.85 19.61
CA LEU A 27 -28.33 9.25 20.36
C LEU A 27 -28.17 9.64 21.84
N VAL A 28 -29.10 10.44 22.36
CA VAL A 28 -29.11 10.85 23.77
C VAL A 28 -29.93 9.85 24.57
N VAL A 29 -29.30 9.21 25.55
CA VAL A 29 -29.96 8.28 26.47
C VAL A 29 -30.35 9.03 27.75
N SER A 30 -31.58 8.81 28.22
CA SER A 30 -32.10 9.45 29.45
C SER A 30 -31.24 9.05 30.67
N SER A 31 -31.03 10.00 31.59
CA SER A 31 -30.27 9.77 32.82
C SER A 31 -30.90 8.72 33.75
N GLN A 32 -32.19 8.40 33.57
CA GLN A 32 -32.87 7.34 34.32
C GLN A 32 -32.39 5.95 33.91
N VAL A 33 -31.94 5.77 32.66
CA VAL A 33 -31.55 4.46 32.13
C VAL A 33 -30.30 3.89 32.82
N PRO A 34 -29.20 4.66 33.07
CA PRO A 34 -28.10 4.19 33.90
C PRO A 34 -28.46 3.94 35.37
N HIS A 35 -29.51 4.60 35.89
CA HIS A 35 -29.97 4.34 37.26
C HIS A 35 -30.72 3.01 37.36
N GLU A 36 -31.55 2.69 36.37
CA GLU A 36 -32.33 1.45 36.32
C GLU A 36 -31.51 0.25 35.81
N PHE A 37 -30.53 0.51 34.93
CA PHE A 37 -29.61 -0.48 34.38
C PHE A 37 -28.15 -0.02 34.51
N PRO A 38 -27.54 -0.12 35.71
CA PRO A 38 -26.18 0.38 35.98
C PRO A 38 -25.08 -0.23 35.09
N GLU A 39 -25.28 -1.47 34.63
CA GLU A 39 -24.32 -2.19 33.78
C GLU A 39 -24.43 -1.81 32.29
N LEU A 40 -25.53 -1.16 31.88
CA LEU A 40 -25.77 -0.87 30.46
C LEU A 40 -24.72 0.06 29.83
N PRO A 41 -24.24 1.15 30.49
CA PRO A 41 -23.16 1.96 29.94
C PRO A 41 -21.86 1.18 29.74
N HIS A 42 -21.51 0.30 30.69
CA HIS A 42 -20.34 -0.57 30.58
C HIS A 42 -20.48 -1.59 29.46
N LEU A 43 -21.67 -2.19 29.31
CA LEU A 43 -21.98 -3.11 28.23
C LEU A 43 -21.91 -2.42 26.86
N LEU A 44 -22.48 -1.22 26.71
CA LEU A 44 -22.44 -0.45 25.48
C LEU A 44 -21.01 -0.03 25.12
N GLN A 45 -20.25 0.47 26.09
CA GLN A 45 -18.84 0.83 25.90
C GLN A 45 -18.01 -0.38 25.49
N SER A 46 -18.16 -1.51 26.18
CA SER A 46 -17.45 -2.75 25.85
C SER A 46 -17.84 -3.27 24.46
N SER A 47 -19.13 -3.22 24.11
CA SER A 47 -19.66 -3.68 22.82
C SER A 47 -19.21 -2.80 21.66
N MET A 48 -19.15 -1.47 21.84
CA MET A 48 -18.64 -0.53 20.84
C MET A 48 -17.13 -0.67 20.64
N ASN A 49 -16.38 -0.93 21.71
CA ASN A 49 -14.96 -1.25 21.61
C ASN A 49 -14.75 -2.56 20.83
N VAL A 50 -15.54 -3.59 21.12
CA VAL A 50 -15.49 -4.87 20.39
C VAL A 50 -15.83 -4.70 18.91
N ALA A 51 -16.84 -3.91 18.55
CA ALA A 51 -17.15 -3.60 17.15
C ALA A 51 -15.99 -2.87 16.43
N SER A 52 -15.32 -1.93 17.11
CA SER A 52 -14.16 -1.23 16.56
C SER A 52 -12.94 -2.16 16.38
N HIS A 53 -12.75 -3.14 17.27
CA HIS A 53 -11.70 -4.16 17.19
C HIS A 53 -12.00 -5.27 16.17
N LEU A 54 -13.25 -5.70 16.02
CA LEU A 54 -13.67 -6.64 14.97
C LEU A 54 -13.62 -6.02 13.58
N SER A 55 -13.86 -4.70 13.46
CA SER A 55 -13.93 -4.02 12.16
C SER A 55 -12.56 -3.75 11.50
N ARG A 56 -11.45 -3.87 12.24
CA ARG A 56 -10.10 -3.62 11.70
C ARG A 56 -9.43 -4.92 11.30
N SER A 57 -9.82 -5.47 10.16
CA SER A 57 -9.00 -6.47 9.47
C SER A 57 -7.66 -5.82 9.07
N GLU A 58 -6.54 -6.46 9.46
CA GLU A 58 -5.20 -6.05 9.03
C GLU A 58 -5.12 -6.19 7.50
N SER A 59 -4.75 -5.11 6.81
CA SER A 59 -4.47 -5.11 5.38
C SER A 59 -3.19 -5.89 5.06
N GLU A 60 -3.05 -6.36 3.82
CA GLU A 60 -1.82 -7.03 3.37
C GLU A 60 -0.58 -6.15 3.54
N LEU A 61 -0.67 -4.83 3.32
CA LEU A 61 0.45 -3.91 3.55
C LEU A 61 0.89 -3.87 5.02
N GLN A 62 -0.06 -3.87 5.95
CA GLN A 62 0.25 -3.95 7.38
C GLN A 62 0.90 -5.29 7.73
N LEU A 63 0.43 -6.38 7.12
CA LEU A 63 1.02 -7.71 7.33
C LEU A 63 2.44 -7.81 6.74
N LEU A 64 2.70 -7.24 5.56
CA LEU A 64 4.05 -7.15 4.98
C LEU A 64 5.01 -6.43 5.93
N ARG A 65 4.60 -5.28 6.47
CA ARG A 65 5.40 -4.52 7.44
C ARG A 65 5.69 -5.33 8.70
N LYS A 66 4.67 -5.99 9.24
CA LYS A 66 4.77 -6.83 10.43
C LYS A 66 5.70 -8.03 10.21
N ILE A 67 5.61 -8.67 9.05
CA ILE A 67 6.49 -9.77 8.67
C ILE A 67 7.95 -9.28 8.60
N TRP A 68 8.22 -8.12 7.99
CA TRP A 68 9.58 -7.58 7.96
C TRP A 68 10.12 -7.24 9.34
N ALA A 69 9.31 -6.62 10.21
CA ALA A 69 9.74 -6.35 11.58
C ALA A 69 10.14 -7.65 12.31
N ALA A 70 9.37 -8.72 12.12
CA ALA A 70 9.70 -10.03 12.67
C ALA A 70 10.98 -10.64 12.06
N VAL A 71 11.18 -10.49 10.75
CA VAL A 71 12.41 -10.93 10.05
C VAL A 71 13.62 -10.18 10.58
N VAL A 72 13.57 -8.85 10.67
CA VAL A 72 14.67 -8.02 11.17
C VAL A 72 15.01 -8.36 12.62
N ALA A 73 13.99 -8.61 13.46
CA ALA A 73 14.21 -9.05 14.83
C ALA A 73 14.99 -10.39 14.91
N GLN A 74 14.67 -11.35 14.03
CA GLN A 74 15.40 -12.62 13.95
C GLN A 74 16.84 -12.44 13.42
N MET A 75 17.05 -11.54 12.45
CA MET A 75 18.41 -11.20 11.97
C MET A 75 19.25 -10.55 13.07
N GLY A 76 18.64 -9.67 13.87
CA GLY A 76 19.28 -9.01 15.01
C GLY A 76 19.72 -9.97 16.12
N GLN A 77 19.13 -11.17 16.17
CA GLN A 77 19.54 -12.27 17.07
C GLN A 77 20.70 -13.10 16.49
N GLY A 78 21.29 -12.70 15.36
CA GLY A 78 22.41 -13.39 14.72
C GLY A 78 22.00 -14.53 13.79
N LYS A 79 20.70 -14.70 13.52
CA LYS A 79 20.21 -15.76 12.64
C LYS A 79 20.44 -15.38 11.17
N THR A 80 21.22 -16.20 10.45
CA THR A 80 21.58 -15.96 9.05
C THR A 80 20.55 -16.51 8.06
N VAL A 81 19.87 -17.60 8.41
CA VAL A 81 18.81 -18.21 7.60
C VAL A 81 17.51 -18.15 8.36
N ILE A 82 16.55 -17.36 7.84
CA ILE A 82 15.24 -17.18 8.44
C ILE A 82 14.21 -17.97 7.65
N THR A 83 13.43 -18.78 8.37
CA THR A 83 12.33 -19.56 7.82
C THR A 83 10.99 -18.99 8.29
N TRP A 84 9.90 -19.33 7.60
CA TRP A 84 8.57 -18.90 8.00
C TRP A 84 8.24 -19.29 9.44
N ASN A 85 8.66 -20.47 9.89
CA ASN A 85 8.40 -20.96 11.25
C ASN A 85 9.01 -20.06 12.34
N ASP A 86 10.11 -19.36 12.04
CA ASP A 86 10.79 -18.48 12.98
C ASP A 86 9.98 -17.22 13.29
N VAL A 87 9.24 -16.73 12.29
CA VAL A 87 8.46 -15.49 12.39
C VAL A 87 6.96 -15.75 12.56
N LYS A 88 6.49 -16.97 12.27
CA LYS A 88 5.08 -17.37 12.23
C LYS A 88 4.32 -16.96 13.49
N THR A 89 4.86 -17.29 14.67
CA THR A 89 4.20 -17.00 15.95
C THR A 89 4.03 -15.50 16.17
N ALA A 90 5.07 -14.71 15.89
CA ALA A 90 5.02 -13.25 16.03
C ALA A 90 4.05 -12.61 15.03
N VAL A 91 4.00 -13.12 13.80
CA VAL A 91 3.10 -12.58 12.75
C VAL A 91 1.64 -12.94 13.03
N LEU A 92 1.36 -14.18 13.46
CA LEU A 92 0.01 -14.70 13.64
C LEU A 92 -0.59 -14.47 15.03
N ILE A 93 0.13 -13.80 15.94
CA ILE A 93 -0.34 -13.54 17.32
C ILE A 93 -1.68 -12.78 17.36
N SER A 94 -1.93 -11.89 16.40
CA SER A 94 -3.18 -11.13 16.26
C SER A 94 -4.29 -11.91 15.57
N LYS A 95 -4.04 -13.15 15.14
CA LYS A 95 -4.96 -13.98 14.33
C LYS A 95 -5.51 -13.20 13.12
N PRO A 96 -4.63 -12.72 12.22
CA PRO A 96 -5.07 -11.91 11.08
C PRO A 96 -6.00 -12.71 10.17
N THR A 97 -7.01 -12.04 9.60
CA THR A 97 -7.96 -12.66 8.66
C THR A 97 -7.27 -13.23 7.42
N LEU A 98 -6.14 -12.65 7.02
CA LEU A 98 -5.33 -13.07 5.87
C LEU A 98 -4.17 -14.01 6.26
N ALA A 99 -4.30 -14.75 7.36
CA ALA A 99 -3.25 -15.66 7.86
C ALA A 99 -2.71 -16.65 6.81
N MET A 100 -3.57 -17.11 5.90
CA MET A 100 -3.21 -18.04 4.82
C MET A 100 -2.31 -17.40 3.75
N THR A 101 -2.34 -16.08 3.62
CA THR A 101 -1.51 -15.32 2.66
C THR A 101 -0.12 -15.04 3.23
N CYS A 102 0.03 -15.02 4.57
CA CYS A 102 1.26 -14.62 5.24
C CYS A 102 2.51 -15.43 4.85
N PRO A 103 2.47 -16.77 4.64
CA PRO A 103 3.64 -17.51 4.17
C PRO A 103 4.15 -17.05 2.80
N MET A 104 3.26 -16.66 1.90
CA MET A 104 3.63 -16.16 0.56
C MET A 104 4.16 -14.73 0.64
N MET A 105 3.55 -13.88 1.48
CA MET A 105 4.06 -12.54 1.78
C MET A 105 5.46 -12.58 2.41
N PHE A 106 5.72 -13.58 3.26
CA PHE A 106 7.04 -13.80 3.85
C PHE A 106 8.11 -14.07 2.80
N GLY A 107 7.83 -14.90 1.79
CA GLY A 107 8.77 -15.13 0.69
C GLY A 107 9.16 -13.84 -0.02
N PHE A 108 8.20 -12.94 -0.24
CA PHE A 108 8.44 -11.66 -0.91
C PHE A 108 9.27 -10.73 -0.02
N VAL A 109 8.87 -10.58 1.24
CA VAL A 109 9.54 -9.71 2.21
C VAL A 109 10.99 -10.13 2.44
N LEU A 110 11.22 -11.42 2.66
CA LEU A 110 12.56 -11.94 2.96
C LEU A 110 13.54 -11.63 1.82
N LYS A 111 13.09 -11.73 0.57
CA LYS A 111 13.94 -11.58 -0.61
C LYS A 111 14.05 -10.15 -1.11
N PHE A 112 12.97 -9.37 -1.05
CA PHE A 112 12.86 -8.15 -1.84
C PHE A 112 12.55 -6.89 -1.04
N SER A 113 12.44 -6.94 0.30
CA SER A 113 12.12 -5.76 1.13
C SER A 113 13.17 -4.64 1.13
N GLY A 114 14.35 -4.85 0.54
CA GLY A 114 15.50 -3.95 0.68
C GLY A 114 16.40 -4.30 1.88
N GLY A 115 16.27 -5.53 2.41
CA GLY A 115 17.08 -6.05 3.51
C GLY A 115 16.69 -5.47 4.87
N VAL A 116 17.68 -5.34 5.77
CA VAL A 116 17.47 -4.86 7.14
C VAL A 116 16.93 -3.42 7.18
N SER A 117 17.30 -2.57 6.21
CA SER A 117 16.79 -1.21 6.14
C SER A 117 15.32 -1.14 5.74
N GLY A 118 14.80 -2.15 5.02
CA GLY A 118 13.41 -2.17 4.57
C GLY A 118 13.04 -1.07 3.56
N HIS A 119 14.02 -0.34 3.02
CA HIS A 119 13.80 0.91 2.27
C HIS A 119 12.86 0.75 1.06
N LEU A 120 12.98 -0.34 0.29
CA LEU A 120 12.08 -0.60 -0.85
C LEU A 120 10.64 -0.81 -0.39
N MET A 121 10.45 -1.46 0.76
CA MET A 121 9.13 -1.67 1.31
C MET A 121 8.54 -0.39 1.89
N ASP A 122 9.33 0.42 2.59
CA ASP A 122 8.92 1.71 3.14
C ASP A 122 8.45 2.66 2.04
N GLU A 123 9.22 2.77 0.94
CA GLU A 123 8.83 3.56 -0.22
C GLU A 123 7.55 3.04 -0.89
N THR A 124 7.45 1.72 -1.07
CA THR A 124 6.25 1.10 -1.66
C THR A 124 5.02 1.30 -0.80
N GLU A 125 5.12 1.08 0.50
CA GLU A 125 4.02 1.29 1.44
C GLU A 125 3.59 2.75 1.48
N SER A 126 4.54 3.68 1.57
CA SER A 126 4.26 5.12 1.61
C SER A 126 3.51 5.57 0.35
N PHE A 127 3.97 5.15 -0.83
CA PHE A 127 3.31 5.48 -2.09
C PHE A 127 1.90 4.87 -2.18
N ILE A 128 1.73 3.60 -1.82
CA ILE A 128 0.41 2.94 -1.90
C ILE A 128 -0.57 3.54 -0.89
N ARG A 129 -0.11 3.96 0.30
CA ARG A 129 -0.97 4.65 1.27
C ARG A 129 -1.41 6.02 0.79
N ALA A 130 -0.52 6.76 0.12
CA ALA A 130 -0.80 8.12 -0.35
C ALA A 130 -1.68 8.14 -1.60
N HIS A 131 -1.47 7.20 -2.54
CA HIS A 131 -2.08 7.26 -3.87
C HIS A 131 -2.86 5.99 -4.24
N GLY A 132 -2.54 4.85 -3.64
CA GLY A 132 -3.06 3.53 -3.99
C GLY A 132 -4.34 3.11 -3.27
N HIS A 133 -4.82 1.92 -3.63
CA HIS A 133 -5.93 1.24 -2.96
C HIS A 133 -5.42 0.39 -1.79
N ALA A 134 -4.94 1.02 -0.72
CA ALA A 134 -4.26 0.34 0.40
C ALA A 134 -5.07 -0.76 1.13
N ARG A 135 -6.40 -0.79 0.96
CA ARG A 135 -7.29 -1.84 1.51
C ARG A 135 -7.54 -3.01 0.57
N ARG A 136 -7.03 -2.96 -0.67
CA ARG A 136 -7.14 -4.07 -1.63
C ARG A 136 -6.40 -5.28 -1.10
N SER A 137 -6.94 -6.47 -1.37
CA SER A 137 -6.23 -7.73 -1.18
C SER A 137 -5.88 -8.30 -2.55
N LEU A 138 -4.60 -8.59 -2.77
CA LEU A 138 -4.06 -9.19 -3.98
C LEU A 138 -4.08 -10.71 -3.92
N GLY A 139 -4.03 -11.27 -2.70
CA GLY A 139 -4.10 -12.70 -2.46
C GLY A 139 -2.76 -13.45 -2.59
N PRO A 140 -2.74 -14.72 -2.16
CA PRO A 140 -1.52 -15.52 -2.01
C PRO A 140 -0.78 -15.77 -3.32
N ASP A 141 -1.51 -15.99 -4.43
CA ASP A 141 -0.90 -16.32 -5.72
C ASP A 141 -0.05 -15.17 -6.27
N VAL A 142 -0.47 -13.92 -6.01
CA VAL A 142 0.28 -12.72 -6.41
C VAL A 142 1.59 -12.65 -5.65
N PHE A 143 1.58 -12.79 -4.33
CA PHE A 143 2.82 -12.80 -3.54
C PHE A 143 3.70 -13.99 -3.86
N ALA A 144 3.13 -15.16 -4.13
CA ALA A 144 3.88 -16.32 -4.59
C ALA A 144 4.61 -16.01 -5.91
N ALA A 145 3.92 -15.44 -6.90
CA ALA A 145 4.53 -15.04 -8.17
C ALA A 145 5.61 -13.95 -7.99
N LEU A 146 5.34 -12.94 -7.16
CA LEU A 146 6.32 -11.90 -6.81
C LEU A 146 7.53 -12.43 -6.05
N SER A 147 7.46 -13.62 -5.46
CA SER A 147 8.54 -14.26 -4.69
C SER A 147 9.38 -15.25 -5.50
N GLN A 148 8.97 -15.55 -6.74
CA GLN A 148 9.68 -16.51 -7.61
C GLN A 148 11.05 -15.99 -8.00
N ASP A 149 12.07 -16.83 -7.89
CA ASP A 149 13.42 -16.48 -8.33
C ASP A 149 13.52 -16.51 -9.85
N LEU A 150 14.23 -15.54 -10.39
CA LEU A 150 14.61 -15.50 -11.80
C LEU A 150 15.91 -16.29 -11.99
N LYS A 151 16.08 -16.83 -13.20
CA LYS A 151 17.35 -17.46 -13.58
C LYS A 151 18.43 -16.38 -13.68
N GLY A 152 19.56 -16.58 -13.01
CA GLY A 152 20.69 -15.67 -12.99
C GLY A 152 20.91 -15.02 -11.63
N THR A 153 21.87 -14.11 -11.55
CA THR A 153 22.24 -13.40 -10.32
C THR A 153 21.28 -12.23 -10.03
N GLU A 154 20.79 -11.57 -11.07
CA GLU A 154 19.90 -10.42 -10.95
C GLU A 154 18.45 -10.86 -10.69
N GLN A 155 17.85 -10.30 -9.64
CA GLN A 155 16.47 -10.62 -9.22
C GLN A 155 15.48 -9.46 -9.40
N TYR A 156 15.97 -8.29 -9.85
CA TYR A 156 15.19 -7.07 -10.14
C TYR A 156 14.21 -6.67 -9.03
N ALA A 157 14.73 -6.54 -7.80
CA ALA A 157 13.91 -6.25 -6.62
C ALA A 157 13.14 -4.94 -6.74
N LYS A 158 13.75 -3.89 -7.31
CA LYS A 158 13.10 -2.58 -7.48
C LYS A 158 11.97 -2.67 -8.48
N TYR A 159 12.15 -3.41 -9.58
CA TYR A 159 11.09 -3.67 -10.55
C TYR A 159 9.94 -4.47 -9.94
N ARG A 160 10.20 -5.47 -9.08
CA ARG A 160 9.13 -6.19 -8.36
C ARG A 160 8.31 -5.27 -7.47
N HIS A 161 8.96 -4.31 -6.81
CA HIS A 161 8.27 -3.26 -6.06
C HIS A 161 7.43 -2.35 -6.97
N CYS A 162 7.90 -2.05 -8.19
CA CYS A 162 7.08 -1.37 -9.20
C CYS A 162 5.83 -2.18 -9.56
N VAL A 163 5.96 -3.49 -9.77
CA VAL A 163 4.82 -4.39 -10.04
C VAL A 163 3.82 -4.37 -8.87
N LEU A 164 4.32 -4.44 -7.63
CA LEU A 164 3.48 -4.35 -6.44
C LEU A 164 2.72 -3.01 -6.37
N ARG A 165 3.42 -1.89 -6.60
CA ARG A 165 2.79 -0.54 -6.67
C ARG A 165 1.70 -0.49 -7.75
N ALA A 166 1.98 -1.02 -8.95
CA ALA A 166 1.02 -1.07 -10.05
C ALA A 166 -0.25 -1.86 -9.69
N LEU A 167 -0.10 -3.01 -9.03
CA LEU A 167 -1.22 -3.84 -8.59
C LEU A 167 -2.11 -3.18 -7.54
N TYR A 168 -1.58 -2.26 -6.73
CA TYR A 168 -2.38 -1.48 -5.79
C TYR A 168 -2.91 -0.17 -6.37
N MET A 169 -2.37 0.31 -7.49
CA MET A 169 -2.72 1.61 -8.07
C MET A 169 -3.72 1.52 -9.20
N VAL A 170 -3.51 0.57 -10.11
CA VAL A 170 -4.36 0.40 -11.28
C VAL A 170 -5.75 -0.09 -10.81
N PRO A 171 -6.86 0.29 -11.47
CA PRO A 171 -8.19 -0.20 -11.12
C PRO A 171 -8.25 -1.73 -11.02
N ASP A 172 -9.13 -2.21 -10.14
CA ASP A 172 -9.29 -3.64 -9.90
C ASP A 172 -9.67 -4.38 -11.20
N LYS A 173 -9.23 -5.64 -11.33
CA LYS A 173 -9.41 -6.50 -12.52
C LYS A 173 -8.65 -6.06 -13.79
N VAL A 174 -8.06 -4.88 -13.83
CA VAL A 174 -7.26 -4.46 -15.00
C VAL A 174 -5.89 -5.14 -15.00
N LEU A 175 -5.24 -5.23 -13.84
CA LEU A 175 -4.05 -6.06 -13.64
C LEU A 175 -4.39 -7.24 -12.74
N GLY A 176 -3.98 -8.45 -13.17
CA GLY A 176 -4.16 -9.67 -12.39
C GLY A 176 -2.91 -10.54 -12.35
N ILE A 177 -3.04 -11.73 -11.77
CA ILE A 177 -1.93 -12.69 -11.62
C ILE A 177 -1.25 -13.04 -12.96
N GLY A 178 -2.01 -13.11 -14.06
CA GLY A 178 -1.46 -13.34 -15.40
C GLY A 178 -0.49 -12.23 -15.83
N ASP A 179 -0.81 -10.97 -15.51
CA ASP A 179 0.07 -9.83 -15.79
C ASP A 179 1.32 -9.86 -14.92
N VAL A 180 1.23 -10.30 -13.66
CA VAL A 180 2.39 -10.47 -12.77
C VAL A 180 3.35 -11.53 -13.31
N ARG A 181 2.81 -12.70 -13.69
CA ARG A 181 3.61 -13.78 -14.28
C ARG A 181 4.25 -13.35 -15.60
N LYS A 182 3.52 -12.59 -16.43
CA LYS A 182 4.08 -11.99 -17.65
C LYS A 182 5.19 -11.00 -17.30
N ALA A 183 4.97 -10.09 -16.36
CA ALA A 183 5.93 -9.07 -15.94
C ALA A 183 7.24 -9.67 -15.45
N LEU A 184 7.20 -10.88 -14.88
CA LEU A 184 8.34 -11.60 -14.33
C LEU A 184 8.80 -12.77 -15.20
N ALA A 185 8.30 -12.89 -16.43
CA ALA A 185 8.72 -13.96 -17.33
C ALA A 185 10.17 -13.74 -17.81
N GLY A 186 10.90 -14.83 -18.08
CA GLY A 186 12.32 -14.75 -18.46
C GLY A 186 12.58 -13.94 -19.74
N ASN A 187 11.64 -13.94 -20.69
CA ASN A 187 11.73 -13.12 -21.90
C ASN A 187 11.53 -11.62 -21.63
N MET A 188 11.08 -11.23 -20.44
CA MET A 188 10.90 -9.84 -20.05
C MET A 188 12.12 -9.25 -19.33
N ILE A 189 13.17 -10.04 -19.07
CA ILE A 189 14.40 -9.60 -18.37
C ILE A 189 14.98 -8.30 -18.95
N PRO A 190 15.12 -8.12 -20.29
CA PRO A 190 15.60 -6.85 -20.83
C PRO A 190 14.74 -5.65 -20.42
N GLY A 191 13.41 -5.81 -20.43
CA GLY A 191 12.48 -4.77 -20.01
C GLY A 191 12.52 -4.49 -18.50
N MET A 192 12.79 -5.51 -17.65
CA MET A 192 13.01 -5.30 -16.22
C MET A 192 14.28 -4.48 -15.96
N LYS A 193 15.37 -4.81 -16.67
CA LYS A 193 16.63 -4.08 -16.58
C LYS A 193 16.47 -2.63 -17.02
N ASP A 194 15.81 -2.40 -18.15
CA ASP A 194 15.55 -1.04 -18.66
C ASP A 194 14.67 -0.25 -17.70
N ALA A 195 13.67 -0.89 -17.08
CA ALA A 195 12.82 -0.26 -16.08
C ALA A 195 13.59 0.14 -14.81
N GLU A 196 14.46 -0.71 -14.27
CA GLU A 196 15.28 -0.34 -13.09
C GLU A 196 16.27 0.78 -13.41
N ALA A 197 16.89 0.75 -14.60
CA ALA A 197 17.75 1.84 -15.07
C ALA A 197 16.97 3.16 -15.21
N ALA A 198 15.75 3.11 -15.76
CA ALA A 198 14.88 4.28 -15.88
C ALA A 198 14.42 4.81 -14.51
N MET A 199 14.15 3.93 -13.53
CA MET A 199 13.84 4.34 -12.15
C MET A 199 15.03 5.06 -11.49
N ALA A 200 16.24 4.54 -11.65
CA ALA A 200 17.44 5.19 -11.10
C ALA A 200 17.66 6.59 -11.71
N LEU A 201 17.47 6.71 -13.03
CA LEU A 201 17.56 8.01 -13.71
C LEU A 201 16.46 8.98 -13.25
N ALA A 202 15.22 8.51 -13.08
CA ALA A 202 14.12 9.32 -12.57
C ALA A 202 14.40 9.85 -11.16
N GLU A 203 14.95 9.04 -10.26
CA GLU A 203 15.35 9.46 -8.91
C GLU A 203 16.47 10.51 -8.92
N GLN A 204 17.45 10.34 -9.81
CA GLN A 204 18.51 11.33 -10.02
C GLN A 204 17.93 12.67 -10.51
N LEU A 205 16.98 12.63 -11.44
CA LEU A 205 16.31 13.83 -11.95
C LEU A 205 15.50 14.54 -10.86
N CYS A 206 14.71 13.80 -10.06
CA CYS A 206 13.99 14.38 -8.93
C CYS A 206 14.94 15.08 -7.94
N THR A 207 16.11 14.49 -7.70
CA THR A 207 17.13 15.06 -6.81
C THR A 207 17.79 16.30 -7.42
N THR A 208 18.12 16.25 -8.72
CA THR A 208 18.73 17.36 -9.47
C THR A 208 17.82 18.58 -9.50
N HIS A 209 16.51 18.36 -9.65
CA HIS A 209 15.50 19.42 -9.66
C HIS A 209 14.91 19.72 -8.28
N GLN A 210 15.49 19.15 -7.21
CA GLN A 210 15.16 19.45 -5.80
C GLN A 210 13.65 19.35 -5.49
N LEU A 211 13.00 18.29 -5.99
CA LEU A 211 11.60 18.04 -5.67
C LEU A 211 11.44 17.78 -4.17
N GLY A 212 10.39 18.34 -3.59
CA GLY A 212 10.00 18.02 -2.21
C GLY A 212 9.61 16.55 -2.07
N ASP A 213 9.74 16.00 -0.86
CA ASP A 213 9.58 14.56 -0.62
C ASP A 213 8.23 14.00 -1.08
N SER A 214 7.13 14.74 -0.85
CA SER A 214 5.79 14.34 -1.31
C SER A 214 5.68 14.29 -2.83
N ASP A 215 6.22 15.29 -3.52
CA ASP A 215 6.18 15.37 -4.98
C ASP A 215 7.09 14.31 -5.60
N LYS A 216 8.26 14.07 -5.00
CA LYS A 216 9.17 13.00 -5.38
C LYS A 216 8.50 11.63 -5.21
N LEU A 217 7.85 11.38 -4.08
CA LEU A 217 7.12 10.13 -3.81
C LEU A 217 6.05 9.89 -4.88
N HIS A 218 5.26 10.91 -5.20
CA HIS A 218 4.21 10.83 -6.21
C HIS A 218 4.78 10.60 -7.62
N ALA A 219 5.79 11.37 -8.03
CA ALA A 219 6.38 11.29 -9.37
C ALA A 219 7.07 9.94 -9.62
N ILE A 220 7.89 9.48 -8.68
CA ILE A 220 8.59 8.19 -8.76
C ILE A 220 7.59 7.04 -8.69
N GLY A 221 6.58 7.15 -7.83
CA GLY A 221 5.53 6.14 -7.74
C GLY A 221 4.74 6.00 -9.04
N LEU A 222 4.31 7.08 -9.68
CA LEU A 222 3.65 7.02 -10.99
C LEU A 222 4.57 6.48 -12.09
N MET A 223 5.84 6.90 -12.10
CA MET A 223 6.84 6.35 -13.02
C MET A 223 6.93 4.82 -12.86
N SER A 224 6.96 4.32 -11.62
CA SER A 224 7.02 2.89 -11.35
C SER A 224 5.82 2.12 -11.94
N VAL A 225 4.61 2.68 -11.85
CA VAL A 225 3.40 2.08 -12.44
C VAL A 225 3.51 2.07 -13.96
N ASN A 226 3.86 3.21 -14.56
CA ASN A 226 3.96 3.36 -16.01
C ASN A 226 5.04 2.45 -16.62
N LEU A 227 6.16 2.25 -15.93
CA LEU A 227 7.20 1.32 -16.36
C LEU A 227 6.70 -0.11 -16.43
N VAL A 228 5.91 -0.57 -15.44
CA VAL A 228 5.32 -1.92 -15.49
C VAL A 228 4.37 -2.05 -16.68
N LEU A 229 3.49 -1.07 -16.87
CA LEU A 229 2.53 -1.06 -17.98
C LEU A 229 3.25 -1.07 -19.34
N ALA A 230 4.32 -0.29 -19.48
CA ALA A 230 5.16 -0.25 -20.67
C ALA A 230 5.89 -1.57 -20.91
N THR A 231 6.51 -2.15 -19.88
CA THR A 231 7.24 -3.42 -19.97
C THR A 231 6.30 -4.54 -20.43
N ILE A 232 5.13 -4.69 -19.81
CA ILE A 232 4.17 -5.73 -20.25
C ILE A 232 3.32 -5.34 -21.45
N LYS A 233 3.50 -4.12 -22.00
CA LYS A 233 2.69 -3.54 -23.09
C LYS A 233 1.19 -3.66 -22.80
N LYS A 234 0.77 -3.27 -21.59
CA LYS A 234 -0.63 -3.37 -21.18
C LYS A 234 -1.46 -2.37 -21.96
N VAL A 235 -2.53 -2.86 -22.58
CA VAL A 235 -3.50 -2.01 -23.28
C VAL A 235 -4.84 -2.12 -22.57
N HIS A 236 -5.37 -0.97 -22.13
CA HIS A 236 -6.70 -0.85 -21.55
C HIS A 236 -7.22 0.58 -21.80
N LYS A 237 -8.54 0.74 -21.94
CA LYS A 237 -9.16 2.06 -22.20
C LYS A 237 -8.90 3.09 -21.11
N ASP A 238 -8.76 2.63 -19.87
CA ASP A 238 -8.56 3.47 -18.68
C ASP A 238 -7.08 3.64 -18.31
N LEU A 239 -6.15 3.17 -19.16
CA LEU A 239 -4.71 3.24 -18.91
C LEU A 239 -3.99 4.03 -20.01
N PRO A 240 -2.85 4.68 -19.69
CA PRO A 240 -2.02 5.31 -20.71
C PRO A 240 -1.52 4.26 -21.70
N LYS A 241 -1.50 4.62 -22.99
CA LYS A 241 -0.96 3.78 -24.05
C LYS A 241 0.56 3.92 -24.06
N LEU A 242 1.24 2.93 -23.50
CA LEU A 242 2.70 2.88 -23.39
C LEU A 242 3.23 1.69 -24.20
N GLN A 243 4.10 1.96 -25.17
CA GLN A 243 4.73 0.93 -26.01
C GLN A 243 6.16 0.60 -25.57
N SER A 244 6.80 1.53 -24.85
CA SER A 244 8.19 1.41 -24.41
C SER A 244 8.45 2.09 -23.06
N VAL A 245 9.57 1.73 -22.43
CA VAL A 245 10.12 2.42 -21.25
C VAL A 245 10.37 3.90 -21.52
N SER A 246 10.76 4.25 -22.75
CA SER A 246 10.94 5.65 -23.17
C SER A 246 9.63 6.44 -23.17
N ASP A 247 8.50 5.82 -23.48
CA ASP A 247 7.19 6.48 -23.40
C ASP A 247 6.84 6.81 -21.94
N ALA A 248 7.08 5.86 -21.03
CA ALA A 248 6.88 6.06 -19.59
C ALA A 248 7.80 7.16 -19.05
N GLY A 249 9.07 7.17 -19.46
CA GLY A 249 10.05 8.20 -19.10
C GLY A 249 9.65 9.59 -19.60
N ARG A 250 9.14 9.72 -20.82
CA ARG A 250 8.61 11.00 -21.34
C ARG A 250 7.42 11.49 -20.53
N MET A 251 6.46 10.61 -20.21
CA MET A 251 5.34 10.97 -19.33
C MET A 251 5.83 11.43 -17.95
N PHE A 252 6.86 10.79 -17.39
CA PHE A 252 7.48 11.23 -16.16
C PHE A 252 8.09 12.64 -16.28
N ILE A 253 8.77 12.96 -17.37
CA ILE A 253 9.34 14.30 -17.61
C ILE A 253 8.24 15.35 -17.69
N GLU A 254 7.12 15.09 -18.37
CA GLU A 254 6.01 16.05 -18.40
C GLU A 254 5.47 16.31 -16.99
N HIS A 255 5.33 15.27 -16.17
CA HIS A 255 4.92 15.44 -14.78
C HIS A 255 5.98 16.20 -13.96
N LEU A 256 7.26 15.89 -14.16
CA LEU A 256 8.38 16.53 -13.49
C LEU A 256 8.44 18.03 -13.79
N ARG A 257 8.20 18.45 -15.03
CA ARG A 257 8.14 19.87 -15.43
C ARG A 257 7.08 20.64 -14.66
N VAL A 258 5.91 20.02 -14.46
CA VAL A 258 4.81 20.61 -13.70
C VAL A 258 5.18 20.74 -12.23
N LEU A 259 5.67 19.66 -11.61
CA LEU A 259 6.03 19.65 -10.19
C LEU A 259 7.21 20.60 -9.88
N ALA A 260 8.24 20.59 -10.71
CA ALA A 260 9.41 21.47 -10.58
C ALA A 260 9.15 22.92 -11.02
N LYS A 261 7.96 23.22 -11.57
CA LYS A 261 7.61 24.52 -12.19
C LYS A 261 8.65 24.98 -13.21
N ASN A 262 9.22 24.03 -13.96
CA ASN A 262 10.25 24.30 -14.95
C ASN A 262 9.91 23.57 -16.26
N PRO A 263 9.40 24.28 -17.28
CA PRO A 263 9.04 23.66 -18.57
C PRO A 263 10.26 23.22 -19.39
N ASN A 264 11.46 23.71 -19.07
CA ASN A 264 12.67 23.52 -19.87
C ASN A 264 13.46 22.25 -19.50
N ILE A 265 12.92 21.40 -18.61
CA ILE A 265 13.58 20.13 -18.26
C ILE A 265 13.64 19.25 -19.51
N ALA A 266 14.86 18.94 -19.96
CA ALA A 266 15.09 18.08 -21.11
C ALA A 266 14.73 16.62 -20.81
N SER A 267 14.11 15.94 -21.77
CA SER A 267 13.87 14.50 -21.65
C SER A 267 15.11 13.73 -22.08
N PRO A 268 15.69 12.87 -21.21
CA PRO A 268 16.74 11.95 -21.63
C PRO A 268 16.20 10.77 -22.46
N TRP A 269 14.88 10.56 -22.47
CA TRP A 269 14.22 9.52 -23.26
C TRP A 269 13.84 10.05 -24.65
N VAL A 270 14.41 9.42 -25.68
CA VAL A 270 14.16 9.75 -27.10
C VAL A 270 12.82 9.17 -27.55
N ALA A 271 12.13 9.85 -28.46
CA ALA A 271 10.90 9.34 -29.06
C ALA A 271 11.16 8.06 -29.85
N SER A 272 10.38 7.02 -29.55
CA SER A 272 10.22 5.83 -30.39
C SER A 272 9.77 6.30 -31.78
N ARG A 273 10.57 6.05 -32.83
CA ARG A 273 10.14 6.27 -34.22
C ARG A 273 9.06 5.27 -34.61
#